data_AF-A0A170ZLC3-F1
#
_entry.id   AF-A0A170ZLC3-F1
#
_cell.length_a   1.000
_cell.length_b   1.000
_cell.length_c   1.000
_cell.angle_alpha   90.00
_cell.angle_beta   90.00
_cell.angle_gamma   90.00
#
_symmetry.space_group_name_H-M   'P 1'
#
loop_
_entity.id
_entity.type
_entity.pdbx_description
1 polymer ?
#
loop_
_entity_poly.entity_id
_entity_poly.type
_entity_poly.pdbx_seq_one_letter_code
_entity_poly.pdbx_strand_id
1 'polypeptide(L)'
;MKKLTLLCLAGMFCSALASGQVPALSDFKTEPVTVTTGYSLKFHSNILNEDRTINISLPEGYEKSSKKYPVLYMLDAQWNFNHTAQNLGWLSNSDIKSIPQTIVVGIVTGGDRREHDLTPTPGNSHKDGGADSLYRFIKEELIPFVEKNYRTYNYRLLGGVSYGGLFVMNAFVKDPLYFNAYLSLSPSMWWDNNIMLNKTQELLAKTPDFPTRLYLTMANEGLSMGVDSLDALLKKYAPKNFAWKFDKHPDEVHNTIHFKGIWDGIKFLLADWHYPFIDFGTKEKPFSVPGGTESTPVSPKTVKLPATALAGCSGLYQDSFGRLLSLTKADNTLQLSCEQLTPLSLYPEAPNRFFLPANAALEELHLKNAQIRFEFPKNDSLVITTNGKIECTAKKLTHAPLVTLSDEALQQFVGSYTSSVPNNNFRIAKKEHTLMLYVDTTPFTLYTMSANKLFVFVNGMGLELEFLKDASNNTTKINVTKDGKIMMEAKKTN
;
A
#
# COMPACT_ATOMS: atom_id res chain seq x y z
N MET A 1 86.02 -20.11 57.27
CA MET A 1 86.15 -21.53 56.86
C MET A 1 85.22 -22.40 57.69
N LYS A 2 84.21 -23.02 57.07
CA LYS A 2 83.48 -24.25 57.47
C LYS A 2 82.28 -24.36 56.53
N LYS A 3 82.47 -25.10 55.43
CA LYS A 3 81.99 -26.47 55.21
C LYS A 3 80.48 -26.53 54.96
N LEU A 4 80.23 -26.69 53.66
CA LEU A 4 79.06 -27.18 52.96
C LEU A 4 78.34 -28.34 53.70
N THR A 5 77.03 -28.22 53.87
CA THR A 5 76.13 -29.38 53.98
C THR A 5 74.88 -29.09 53.16
N LEU A 6 74.69 -29.93 52.14
CA LEU A 6 73.59 -29.97 51.20
C LEU A 6 72.36 -30.57 51.90
N LEU A 7 71.18 -29.94 51.85
CA LEU A 7 69.91 -30.63 52.12
C LEU A 7 68.76 -30.06 51.28
N CYS A 8 68.32 -30.89 50.32
CA CYS A 8 67.04 -31.01 49.64
C CYS A 8 66.15 -29.77 49.39
N LEU A 9 66.14 -29.32 48.12
CA LEU A 9 64.95 -28.72 47.48
C LEU A 9 63.87 -29.80 47.34
N ALA A 10 62.79 -29.69 48.12
CA ALA A 10 61.51 -30.29 47.77
C ALA A 10 60.65 -29.18 47.14
N GLY A 11 60.41 -29.29 45.84
CA GLY A 11 59.54 -28.37 45.11
C GLY A 11 58.10 -28.51 45.58
N MET A 12 57.52 -27.41 46.05
CA MET A 12 56.08 -27.19 46.05
C MET A 12 55.78 -26.07 45.07
N PHE A 13 55.65 -26.44 43.79
CA PHE A 13 54.87 -25.64 42.83
C PHE A 13 53.39 -25.81 43.22
N CYS A 14 52.92 -25.02 44.18
CA CYS A 14 51.48 -24.79 44.33
C CYS A 14 51.06 -23.82 43.25
N SER A 15 50.63 -24.35 42.11
CA SER A 15 49.83 -23.61 41.14
C SER A 15 48.55 -23.16 41.85
N ALA A 16 48.53 -21.92 42.34
CA ALA A 16 47.31 -21.24 42.73
C ALA A 16 46.50 -20.95 41.47
N LEU A 17 45.81 -21.98 40.97
CA LEU A 17 44.65 -21.78 40.10
C LEU A 17 43.61 -21.10 40.97
N ALA A 18 43.58 -19.76 40.94
CA ALA A 18 42.41 -19.01 41.33
C ALA A 18 41.30 -19.44 40.37
N SER A 19 40.50 -20.44 40.78
CA SER A 19 39.24 -20.73 40.12
C SER A 19 38.37 -19.51 40.37
N GLY A 20 38.37 -18.54 39.44
CA GLY A 20 37.42 -17.45 39.46
C GLY A 20 36.04 -18.08 39.54
N GLN A 21 35.37 -17.87 40.68
CA GLN A 21 34.03 -18.41 40.92
C GLN A 21 33.14 -17.86 39.80
N VAL A 22 32.55 -18.75 39.00
CA VAL A 22 31.64 -18.33 37.94
C VAL A 22 30.44 -17.65 38.62
N PRO A 23 30.09 -16.41 38.24
CA PRO A 23 29.00 -15.69 38.89
C PRO A 23 27.68 -16.46 38.75
N ALA A 24 26.90 -16.48 39.83
CA ALA A 24 25.60 -17.11 39.89
C ALA A 24 24.51 -16.18 39.34
N LEU A 25 23.39 -16.74 38.86
CA LEU A 25 22.26 -15.94 38.37
C LEU A 25 21.74 -14.95 39.44
N SER A 26 21.84 -15.31 40.72
CA SER A 26 21.51 -14.45 41.86
C SER A 26 22.35 -13.19 41.97
N ASP A 27 23.52 -13.17 41.32
CA ASP A 27 24.43 -12.04 41.32
C ASP A 27 23.97 -10.95 40.33
N PHE A 28 22.94 -11.24 39.52
CA PHE A 28 22.41 -10.35 38.51
C PHE A 28 20.98 -9.92 38.85
N LYS A 29 20.70 -8.62 38.73
CA LYS A 29 19.34 -8.09 38.75
C LYS A 29 18.70 -8.36 37.39
N THR A 30 17.65 -9.19 37.36
CA THR A 30 16.89 -9.47 36.13
C THR A 30 15.80 -8.43 35.92
N GLU A 31 15.72 -7.86 34.73
CA GLU A 31 14.59 -7.04 34.28
C GLU A 31 13.82 -7.82 33.20
N PRO A 32 12.47 -7.82 33.22
CA PRO A 32 11.68 -8.54 32.23
C PRO A 32 11.83 -7.92 30.85
N VAL A 33 12.12 -8.75 29.84
CA VAL A 33 12.13 -8.34 28.43
C VAL A 33 10.70 -8.43 27.90
N THR A 34 10.07 -7.28 27.62
CA THR A 34 8.73 -7.21 27.03
C THR A 34 8.82 -7.03 25.52
N VAL A 35 8.15 -7.90 24.76
CA VAL A 35 8.01 -7.77 23.30
C VAL A 35 6.58 -7.40 22.96
N THR A 36 6.36 -6.20 22.42
CA THR A 36 5.04 -5.74 21.96
C THR A 36 4.97 -5.84 20.44
N THR A 37 4.23 -6.82 19.94
CA THR A 37 4.03 -7.04 18.50
C THR A 37 2.85 -6.23 17.94
N GLY A 38 1.89 -5.86 18.78
CA GLY A 38 0.65 -5.20 18.40
C GLY A 38 -0.33 -5.10 19.56
N TYR A 39 -1.59 -4.83 19.27
CA TYR A 39 -2.68 -4.77 20.25
C TYR A 39 -3.91 -5.55 19.77
N SER A 40 -4.79 -5.90 20.71
CA SER A 40 -6.04 -6.61 20.43
C SER A 40 -7.24 -5.73 20.71
N LEU A 41 -8.30 -5.90 19.92
CA LEU A 41 -9.60 -5.28 20.15
C LEU A 41 -10.72 -6.31 20.03
N LYS A 42 -11.86 -6.01 20.66
CA LYS A 42 -13.12 -6.74 20.49
C LYS A 42 -13.95 -6.01 19.44
N PHE A 43 -14.31 -6.70 18.37
CA PHE A 43 -15.13 -6.19 17.29
C PHE A 43 -16.47 -6.92 17.31
N HIS A 44 -17.57 -6.21 17.55
CA HIS A 44 -18.90 -6.79 17.44
C HIS A 44 -19.31 -6.91 15.97
N SER A 45 -19.54 -8.13 15.48
CA SER A 45 -20.00 -8.40 14.12
C SER A 45 -21.52 -8.56 14.10
N ASN A 46 -22.21 -7.78 13.28
CA ASN A 46 -23.66 -7.96 13.08
C ASN A 46 -23.94 -9.16 12.17
N ILE A 47 -23.03 -9.44 11.23
CA ILE A 47 -23.15 -10.58 10.29
C ILE A 47 -23.05 -11.91 11.04
N LEU A 48 -22.15 -12.00 12.02
CA LEU A 48 -21.94 -13.20 12.84
C LEU A 48 -22.75 -13.18 14.14
N ASN A 49 -23.30 -12.02 14.51
CA ASN A 49 -24.02 -11.77 15.75
C ASN A 49 -23.19 -12.15 17.00
N GLU A 50 -21.92 -11.77 17.01
CA GLU A 50 -20.98 -12.08 18.10
C GLU A 50 -19.76 -11.15 18.12
N ASP A 51 -19.03 -11.16 19.24
CA ASP A 51 -17.77 -10.44 19.36
C ASP A 51 -16.59 -11.26 18.83
N ARG A 52 -15.85 -10.70 17.87
CA ARG A 52 -14.60 -11.25 17.34
C ARG A 52 -13.39 -10.54 17.94
N THR A 53 -12.39 -11.31 18.33
CA THR A 53 -11.08 -10.75 18.71
C THR A 53 -10.26 -10.48 17.46
N ILE A 54 -9.83 -9.22 17.29
CA ILE A 54 -8.97 -8.79 16.18
C ILE A 54 -7.65 -8.28 16.75
N ASN A 55 -6.54 -8.80 16.22
CA ASN A 55 -5.20 -8.36 16.58
C ASN A 55 -4.64 -7.46 15.47
N ILE A 56 -3.97 -6.36 15.83
CA ILE A 56 -3.44 -5.39 14.87
C ILE A 56 -1.98 -5.12 15.18
N SER A 57 -1.12 -5.28 14.17
CA SER A 57 0.29 -4.88 14.19
C SER A 57 0.51 -3.81 13.14
N LEU A 58 1.09 -2.69 13.58
CA LEU A 58 1.40 -1.55 12.72
C LEU A 58 2.91 -1.53 12.43
N PRO A 59 3.33 -1.18 11.21
CA PRO A 59 4.75 -1.09 10.88
C PRO A 59 5.52 -0.09 11.75
N GLU A 60 6.82 -0.32 11.87
CA GLU A 60 7.71 0.62 12.54
C GLU A 60 7.63 2.03 11.91
N GLY A 61 7.52 3.06 12.76
CA GLY A 61 7.42 4.43 12.30
C GLY A 61 6.04 4.83 11.78
N TYR A 62 5.01 3.97 11.90
CA TYR A 62 3.63 4.27 11.51
C TYR A 62 3.19 5.65 12.04
N GLU A 63 3.24 5.88 13.36
CA GLU A 63 2.80 7.14 13.99
C GLU A 63 3.60 8.39 13.60
N LYS A 64 4.79 8.22 13.03
CA LYS A 64 5.68 9.32 12.66
C LYS A 64 5.53 9.75 11.20
N SER A 65 4.61 9.13 10.45
CA SER A 65 4.46 9.40 9.02
C SER A 65 3.00 9.32 8.55
N SER A 66 2.73 9.94 7.40
CA SER A 66 1.46 9.84 6.68
C SER A 66 1.44 8.70 5.65
N LYS A 67 2.45 7.80 5.66
CA LYS A 67 2.53 6.68 4.73
C LYS A 67 1.34 5.74 4.90
N LYS A 68 0.91 5.15 3.79
CA LYS A 68 -0.08 4.07 3.74
C LYS A 68 0.64 2.74 3.56
N TYR A 69 -0.05 1.64 3.85
CA TYR A 69 0.55 0.30 3.87
C TYR A 69 -0.38 -0.77 3.26
N PRO A 70 0.15 -1.79 2.57
CA PRO A 70 -0.62 -3.00 2.30
C PRO A 70 -1.09 -3.65 3.60
N VAL A 71 -2.11 -4.50 3.52
CA VAL A 71 -2.71 -5.15 4.68
C VAL A 71 -2.77 -6.67 4.47
N LEU A 72 -2.18 -7.42 5.40
CA LEU A 72 -2.34 -8.87 5.48
C LEU A 72 -3.39 -9.22 6.54
N TYR A 73 -4.49 -9.81 6.09
CA TYR A 73 -5.51 -10.42 6.95
C TYR A 73 -5.13 -11.88 7.21
N MET A 74 -4.70 -12.18 8.43
CA MET A 74 -4.21 -13.51 8.81
C MET A 74 -5.21 -14.23 9.71
N LEU A 75 -5.68 -15.39 9.26
CA LEU A 75 -6.56 -16.28 10.02
C LEU A 75 -5.78 -17.02 11.11
N ASP A 76 -6.51 -17.58 12.08
CA ASP A 76 -5.95 -18.30 13.23
C ASP A 76 -4.93 -17.45 13.99
N ALA A 77 -5.25 -16.17 14.21
CA ALA A 77 -4.35 -15.20 14.83
C ALA A 77 -3.84 -15.61 16.21
N GLN A 78 -4.59 -16.45 16.94
CA GLN A 78 -4.15 -17.03 18.22
C GLN A 78 -2.84 -17.83 18.11
N TRP A 79 -2.55 -18.38 16.93
CA TRP A 79 -1.32 -19.12 16.65
C TRP A 79 -0.41 -18.36 15.69
N ASN A 80 -0.98 -17.61 14.75
CA ASN A 80 -0.25 -17.05 13.62
C ASN A 80 0.21 -15.59 13.78
N PHE A 81 -0.46 -14.79 14.60
CA PHE A 81 -0.29 -13.33 14.58
C PHE A 81 1.14 -12.89 14.90
N ASN A 82 1.72 -13.42 15.98
CA ASN A 82 3.02 -12.96 16.47
C ASN A 82 4.14 -13.21 15.46
N HIS A 83 4.26 -14.45 14.97
CA HIS A 83 5.31 -14.74 14.00
C HIS A 83 5.02 -14.14 12.62
N THR A 84 3.76 -13.93 12.24
CA THR A 84 3.42 -13.18 11.02
C THR A 84 3.97 -11.76 11.12
N ALA A 85 3.61 -11.02 12.17
CA ALA A 85 4.06 -9.65 12.36
C ALA A 85 5.60 -9.55 12.50
N GLN A 86 6.25 -10.49 13.18
CA GLN A 86 7.70 -10.53 13.28
C GLN A 86 8.38 -10.83 11.93
N ASN A 87 7.87 -11.79 11.15
CA ASN A 87 8.38 -12.08 9.81
C ASN A 87 8.31 -10.86 8.90
N LEU A 88 7.14 -10.21 8.86
CA LEU A 88 6.93 -9.06 7.99
C LEU A 88 7.73 -7.84 8.48
N GLY A 89 7.80 -7.62 9.80
CA GLY A 89 8.60 -6.56 10.41
C GLY A 89 10.09 -6.73 10.10
N TRP A 90 10.61 -7.96 10.20
CA TRP A 90 12.00 -8.26 9.86
C TRP A 90 12.28 -8.02 8.37
N LEU A 91 11.49 -8.61 7.48
CA LEU A 91 11.72 -8.52 6.03
C LEU A 91 11.52 -7.11 5.46
N SER A 92 10.76 -6.26 6.15
CA SER A 92 10.53 -4.87 5.76
C SER A 92 11.43 -3.85 6.47
N ASN A 93 12.35 -4.30 7.32
CA ASN A 93 13.24 -3.40 8.04
C ASN A 93 14.13 -2.58 7.08
N SER A 94 14.69 -1.48 7.57
CA SER A 94 15.46 -0.51 6.76
C SER A 94 16.68 -1.09 6.05
N ASP A 95 17.22 -2.20 6.58
CA ASP A 95 18.48 -2.78 6.13
C ASP A 95 18.25 -3.91 5.12
N ILE A 96 17.12 -4.61 5.22
CA ILE A 96 16.76 -5.75 4.39
C ILE A 96 15.89 -5.30 3.21
N LYS A 97 14.81 -4.54 3.47
CA LYS A 97 13.87 -4.03 2.45
C LYS A 97 13.43 -5.08 1.43
N SER A 98 13.27 -6.34 1.84
CA SER A 98 12.89 -7.45 0.96
C SER A 98 11.42 -7.40 0.57
N ILE A 99 10.60 -6.78 1.40
CA ILE A 99 9.16 -6.54 1.18
C ILE A 99 8.81 -5.13 1.68
N PRO A 100 7.67 -4.53 1.26
CA PRO A 100 7.17 -3.32 1.89
C PRO A 100 6.74 -3.54 3.34
N GLN A 101 6.84 -2.47 4.13
CA GLN A 101 6.17 -2.38 5.43
C GLN A 101 4.68 -2.66 5.26
N THR A 102 4.10 -3.52 6.10
CA THR A 102 2.75 -4.07 5.92
C THR A 102 2.01 -4.10 7.26
N ILE A 103 0.74 -3.69 7.28
CA ILE A 103 -0.12 -3.84 8.46
C ILE A 103 -0.57 -5.30 8.54
N VAL A 104 -0.50 -5.90 9.73
CA VAL A 104 -1.03 -7.25 9.97
C VAL A 104 -2.32 -7.14 10.77
N VAL A 105 -3.41 -7.66 10.22
CA VAL A 105 -4.71 -7.78 10.89
C VAL A 105 -4.97 -9.27 11.13
N GLY A 106 -4.77 -9.71 12.36
CA GLY A 106 -5.04 -11.07 12.80
C GLY A 106 -6.51 -11.26 13.17
N ILE A 107 -7.15 -12.28 12.61
CA ILE A 107 -8.52 -12.70 12.95
C ILE A 107 -8.42 -13.97 13.79
N VAL A 108 -8.90 -13.92 15.04
CA VAL A 108 -8.93 -15.11 15.91
C VAL A 108 -10.08 -16.01 15.48
N THR A 109 -9.73 -17.21 15.01
CA THR A 109 -10.67 -18.23 14.51
C THR A 109 -10.52 -19.58 15.23
N GLY A 110 -9.76 -19.63 16.34
CA GLY A 110 -9.52 -20.87 17.10
C GLY A 110 -10.66 -21.29 18.04
N GLY A 111 -10.48 -22.44 18.68
CA GLY A 111 -11.45 -23.04 19.61
C GLY A 111 -12.53 -23.87 18.90
N ASP A 112 -13.64 -24.14 19.60
CA ASP A 112 -14.70 -25.08 19.17
C ASP A 112 -15.42 -24.69 17.87
N ARG A 113 -15.23 -23.45 17.41
CA ARG A 113 -15.86 -22.92 16.18
C ARG A 113 -14.92 -22.92 14.97
N ARG A 114 -13.66 -23.31 15.12
CA ARG A 114 -12.66 -23.19 14.05
C ARG A 114 -13.06 -23.95 12.80
N GLU A 115 -13.44 -25.21 12.95
CA GLU A 115 -13.90 -26.08 11.88
C GLU A 115 -15.12 -25.48 11.19
N HIS A 116 -16.11 -25.02 11.96
CA HIS A 116 -17.28 -24.34 11.43
C HIS A 116 -16.89 -23.10 10.64
N ASP A 117 -16.16 -22.16 11.23
CA ASP A 117 -15.89 -20.86 10.63
C ASP A 117 -14.96 -20.93 9.41
N LEU A 118 -14.10 -21.95 9.29
CA LEU A 118 -13.07 -22.02 8.24
C LEU A 118 -13.39 -23.00 7.10
N THR A 119 -14.46 -23.77 7.19
CA THR A 119 -14.84 -24.75 6.16
C THR A 119 -16.00 -24.24 5.30
N PRO A 120 -15.98 -24.51 3.98
CA PRO A 120 -16.97 -24.00 3.02
C PRO A 120 -18.30 -24.75 3.05
N THR A 121 -18.33 -25.94 3.60
CA THR A 121 -19.53 -26.80 3.72
C THR A 121 -19.54 -27.52 5.05
N PRO A 122 -20.70 -28.02 5.51
CA PRO A 122 -20.78 -28.81 6.74
C PRO A 122 -20.00 -30.12 6.73
N GLY A 123 -19.48 -30.55 5.57
CA GLY A 123 -18.84 -31.84 5.38
C GLY A 123 -19.70 -32.98 5.94
N ASN A 124 -19.04 -33.96 6.56
CA ASN A 124 -19.72 -35.12 7.17
C ASN A 124 -20.25 -34.85 8.59
N SER A 125 -19.89 -33.72 9.22
CA SER A 125 -20.26 -33.43 10.61
C SER A 125 -21.64 -32.77 10.74
N HIS A 126 -22.17 -32.21 9.64
CA HIS A 126 -23.37 -31.37 9.56
C HIS A 126 -23.37 -30.14 10.48
N LYS A 127 -22.27 -29.85 11.19
CA LYS A 127 -22.12 -28.74 12.13
C LYS A 127 -21.16 -27.67 11.65
N ASP A 128 -20.47 -27.92 10.54
CA ASP A 128 -19.49 -27.00 9.96
C ASP A 128 -20.10 -26.14 8.83
N GLY A 129 -19.29 -25.43 8.03
CA GLY A 129 -19.78 -24.71 6.84
C GLY A 129 -20.07 -23.21 7.02
N GLY A 130 -19.45 -22.58 8.00
CA GLY A 130 -19.57 -21.15 8.33
C GLY A 130 -18.65 -20.20 7.54
N ALA A 131 -17.80 -20.71 6.64
CA ALA A 131 -16.82 -19.87 5.94
C ALA A 131 -17.44 -18.71 5.14
N ASP A 132 -18.66 -18.89 4.62
CA ASP A 132 -19.33 -17.83 3.87
C ASP A 132 -19.73 -16.66 4.76
N SER A 133 -20.22 -16.94 5.96
CA SER A 133 -20.57 -15.91 6.95
C SER A 133 -19.32 -15.20 7.44
N LEU A 134 -18.24 -15.94 7.74
CA LEU A 134 -16.98 -15.35 8.14
C LEU A 134 -16.37 -14.49 7.00
N TYR A 135 -16.44 -14.95 5.75
CA TYR A 135 -15.99 -14.18 4.60
C TYR A 135 -16.76 -12.86 4.44
N ARG A 136 -18.08 -12.90 4.60
CA ARG A 136 -18.92 -11.70 4.60
C ARG A 136 -18.56 -10.74 5.73
N PHE A 137 -18.33 -11.23 6.95
CA PHE A 137 -17.80 -10.40 8.04
C PHE A 137 -16.49 -9.71 7.66
N ILE A 138 -15.52 -10.47 7.11
CA ILE A 138 -14.22 -9.91 6.71
C ILE A 138 -14.40 -8.81 5.67
N LYS A 139 -15.23 -9.07 4.64
CA LYS A 139 -15.46 -8.19 3.49
C LYS A 139 -16.32 -6.96 3.80
N GLU A 140 -17.44 -7.16 4.50
CA GLU A 140 -18.49 -6.15 4.68
C GLU A 140 -18.32 -5.34 5.98
N GLU A 141 -17.61 -5.87 6.99
CA GLU A 141 -17.47 -5.21 8.30
C GLU A 141 -16.00 -4.91 8.64
N LEU A 142 -15.12 -5.93 8.64
CA LEU A 142 -13.75 -5.78 9.14
C LEU A 142 -12.86 -4.95 8.21
N ILE A 143 -12.83 -5.25 6.90
CA ILE A 143 -12.02 -4.50 5.93
C ILE A 143 -12.43 -3.01 5.92
N PRO A 144 -13.73 -2.65 5.83
CA PRO A 144 -14.14 -1.24 5.92
C PRO A 144 -13.73 -0.55 7.22
N PHE A 145 -13.79 -1.25 8.36
CA PHE A 145 -13.30 -0.73 9.64
C PHE A 145 -11.79 -0.45 9.58
N VAL A 146 -10.99 -1.39 9.07
CA VAL A 146 -9.55 -1.24 8.98
C VAL A 146 -9.18 -0.09 8.04
N GLU A 147 -9.80 0.00 6.87
CA GLU A 147 -9.54 1.06 5.89
C GLU A 147 -9.94 2.45 6.38
N LYS A 148 -10.96 2.53 7.25
CA LYS A 148 -11.40 3.80 7.85
C LYS A 148 -10.45 4.29 8.95
N ASN A 149 -9.88 3.38 9.73
CA ASN A 149 -9.13 3.72 10.95
C ASN A 149 -7.61 3.64 10.77
N TYR A 150 -7.11 3.02 9.69
CA TYR A 150 -5.69 2.87 9.41
C TYR A 150 -5.32 3.37 8.01
N ARG A 151 -4.08 3.85 7.88
CA ARG A 151 -3.51 4.31 6.61
C ARG A 151 -3.17 3.10 5.74
N THR A 152 -4.11 2.68 4.91
CA THR A 152 -4.01 1.48 4.10
C THR A 152 -3.96 1.81 2.60
N TYR A 153 -3.24 1.00 1.83
CA TYR A 153 -3.45 0.90 0.39
C TYR A 153 -4.61 -0.06 0.13
N ASN A 154 -5.19 0.01 -1.07
CA ASN A 154 -6.13 -1.00 -1.54
C ASN A 154 -5.45 -2.35 -1.84
N TYR A 155 -4.28 -2.66 -1.27
CA TYR A 155 -3.54 -3.89 -1.52
C TYR A 155 -3.76 -4.86 -0.36
N ARG A 156 -4.72 -5.78 -0.54
CA ARG A 156 -5.20 -6.70 0.47
C ARG A 156 -4.64 -8.09 0.22
N LEU A 157 -4.08 -8.70 1.26
CA LEU A 157 -3.66 -10.10 1.26
C LEU A 157 -4.54 -10.87 2.26
N LEU A 158 -4.93 -12.10 1.91
CA LEU A 158 -5.60 -13.02 2.81
C LEU A 158 -4.71 -14.24 3.05
N GLY A 159 -4.45 -14.59 4.30
CA GLY A 159 -3.59 -15.70 4.67
C GLY A 159 -4.18 -16.64 5.71
N GLY A 160 -3.84 -17.92 5.60
CA GLY A 160 -4.29 -18.96 6.51
C GLY A 160 -3.57 -20.29 6.31
N VAL A 161 -3.62 -21.13 7.34
CA VAL A 161 -2.95 -22.44 7.37
C VAL A 161 -3.99 -23.55 7.58
N SER A 162 -3.83 -24.70 6.92
CA SER A 162 -4.73 -25.86 7.12
C SER A 162 -6.17 -25.53 6.72
N TYR A 163 -7.16 -25.62 7.62
CA TYR A 163 -8.50 -25.07 7.37
C TYR A 163 -8.51 -23.57 7.07
N GLY A 164 -7.59 -22.79 7.63
CA GLY A 164 -7.40 -21.41 7.23
C GLY A 164 -6.95 -21.29 5.76
N GLY A 165 -6.11 -22.21 5.29
CA GLY A 165 -5.71 -22.30 3.87
C GLY A 165 -6.89 -22.71 2.98
N LEU A 166 -7.75 -23.61 3.46
CA LEU A 166 -9.00 -23.98 2.79
C LEU A 166 -9.96 -22.79 2.69
N PHE A 167 -10.10 -22.00 3.75
CA PHE A 167 -10.88 -20.76 3.75
C PHE A 167 -10.33 -19.76 2.73
N VAL A 168 -8.99 -19.57 2.67
CA VAL A 168 -8.33 -18.71 1.68
C VAL A 168 -8.71 -19.16 0.26
N MET A 169 -8.75 -20.47 -0.01
CA MET A 169 -9.20 -21.01 -1.29
C MET A 169 -10.70 -20.80 -1.53
N ASN A 170 -11.55 -20.89 -0.50
CA ASN A 170 -12.99 -20.57 -0.61
C ASN A 170 -13.19 -19.10 -1.02
N ALA A 171 -12.46 -18.17 -0.37
CA ALA A 171 -12.50 -16.75 -0.71
C ALA A 171 -11.97 -16.48 -2.14
N PHE A 172 -10.86 -17.12 -2.52
CA PHE A 172 -10.30 -17.03 -3.87
C PHE A 172 -11.30 -17.48 -4.95
N VAL A 173 -11.95 -18.62 -4.75
CA VAL A 173 -12.90 -19.14 -5.74
C VAL A 173 -14.16 -18.28 -5.85
N LYS A 174 -14.62 -17.68 -4.75
CA LYS A 174 -15.81 -16.85 -4.71
C LYS A 174 -15.61 -15.46 -5.31
N ASP A 175 -14.49 -14.85 -5.01
CA ASP A 175 -14.19 -13.48 -5.42
C ASP A 175 -12.68 -13.32 -5.65
N PRO A 176 -12.15 -13.91 -6.75
CA PRO A 176 -10.70 -14.06 -6.99
C PRO A 176 -9.94 -12.75 -7.11
N LEU A 177 -10.68 -11.65 -7.27
CA LEU A 177 -10.14 -10.33 -7.47
C LEU A 177 -10.29 -9.45 -6.22
N TYR A 178 -11.02 -9.85 -5.18
CA TYR A 178 -11.26 -8.98 -4.03
C TYR A 178 -10.04 -8.80 -3.13
N PHE A 179 -9.21 -9.84 -3.03
CA PHE A 179 -7.85 -9.74 -2.54
C PHE A 179 -6.87 -9.77 -3.71
N ASN A 180 -5.73 -9.12 -3.52
CA ASN A 180 -4.67 -9.06 -4.52
C ASN A 180 -3.76 -10.28 -4.45
N ALA A 181 -3.64 -10.83 -3.24
CA ALA A 181 -2.76 -11.93 -2.95
C ALA A 181 -3.40 -12.89 -1.94
N TYR A 182 -3.22 -14.18 -2.17
CA TYR A 182 -3.73 -15.26 -1.34
C TYR A 182 -2.54 -16.10 -0.86
N LEU A 183 -2.41 -16.23 0.46
CA LEU A 183 -1.38 -17.00 1.14
C LEU A 183 -2.06 -18.26 1.72
N SER A 184 -2.13 -19.32 0.92
CA SER A 184 -2.81 -20.56 1.30
C SER A 184 -1.79 -21.63 1.66
N LEU A 185 -1.57 -21.82 2.97
CA LEU A 185 -0.52 -22.69 3.49
C LEU A 185 -1.09 -24.05 3.88
N SER A 186 -0.57 -25.13 3.27
CA SER A 186 -1.05 -26.51 3.46
C SER A 186 -2.59 -26.60 3.49
N PRO A 187 -3.30 -26.09 2.46
CA PRO A 187 -4.76 -26.05 2.50
C PRO A 187 -5.35 -27.46 2.53
N SER A 188 -6.34 -27.67 3.40
CA SER A 188 -7.08 -28.94 3.54
C SER A 188 -8.02 -29.22 2.36
N MET A 189 -7.47 -29.31 1.14
CA MET A 189 -8.25 -29.42 -0.10
C MET A 189 -9.01 -30.75 -0.22
N TRP A 190 -8.73 -31.73 0.65
CA TRP A 190 -9.51 -32.97 0.79
C TRP A 190 -10.93 -32.79 1.30
N TRP A 191 -11.22 -31.64 1.91
CA TRP A 191 -12.50 -31.38 2.54
C TRP A 191 -13.69 -31.69 1.63
N ASP A 192 -14.68 -32.40 2.19
CA ASP A 192 -15.96 -32.71 1.54
C ASP A 192 -15.80 -33.26 0.12
N ASN A 193 -15.05 -34.37 0.00
CA ASN A 193 -14.74 -35.04 -1.25
C ASN A 193 -14.09 -34.10 -2.29
N ASN A 194 -13.12 -33.31 -1.84
CA ASN A 194 -12.39 -32.34 -2.63
C ASN A 194 -13.26 -31.25 -3.27
N ILE A 195 -14.33 -30.80 -2.59
CA ILE A 195 -15.26 -29.81 -3.15
C ILE A 195 -14.56 -28.55 -3.69
N MET A 196 -13.49 -28.10 -3.02
CA MET A 196 -12.75 -26.92 -3.44
C MET A 196 -11.92 -27.10 -4.71
N LEU A 197 -11.50 -28.33 -5.06
CA LEU A 197 -10.91 -28.60 -6.37
C LEU A 197 -11.94 -28.41 -7.48
N ASN A 198 -13.15 -28.93 -7.30
CA ASN A 198 -14.23 -28.80 -8.27
C ASN A 198 -14.61 -27.33 -8.48
N LYS A 199 -14.81 -26.57 -7.40
CA LYS A 199 -15.15 -25.15 -7.51
C LYS A 199 -14.00 -24.31 -8.11
N THR A 200 -12.74 -24.66 -7.82
CA THR A 200 -11.59 -24.01 -8.46
C THR A 200 -11.58 -24.28 -9.96
N GLN A 201 -11.81 -25.53 -10.38
CA GLN A 201 -11.92 -25.88 -11.80
C GLN A 201 -13.04 -25.09 -12.50
N GLU A 202 -14.21 -24.95 -11.87
CA GLU A 202 -15.32 -24.13 -12.41
C GLU A 202 -14.92 -22.67 -12.58
N LEU A 203 -14.23 -22.08 -11.61
CA LEU A 203 -13.73 -20.71 -11.71
C LEU A 203 -12.76 -20.57 -12.88
N LEU A 204 -11.74 -21.43 -12.95
CA LEU A 204 -10.70 -21.36 -13.98
C LEU A 204 -11.26 -21.56 -15.39
N ALA A 205 -12.32 -22.38 -15.53
CA ALA A 205 -13.00 -22.58 -16.80
C ALA A 205 -13.80 -21.34 -17.27
N LYS A 206 -14.29 -20.52 -16.33
CA LYS A 206 -15.12 -19.33 -16.61
C LYS A 206 -14.30 -18.05 -16.72
N THR A 207 -13.19 -17.95 -15.99
CA THR A 207 -12.40 -16.74 -15.85
C THR A 207 -10.98 -16.97 -16.36
N PRO A 208 -10.70 -16.70 -17.65
CA PRO A 208 -9.41 -17.00 -18.26
C PRO A 208 -8.31 -15.98 -17.92
N ASP A 209 -8.69 -14.83 -17.35
CA ASP A 209 -7.78 -13.75 -17.00
C ASP A 209 -8.26 -13.11 -15.71
N PHE A 210 -7.44 -13.20 -14.69
CA PHE A 210 -7.59 -12.44 -13.47
C PHE A 210 -6.17 -12.28 -12.95
N PRO A 211 -5.69 -11.04 -12.84
CA PRO A 211 -4.39 -10.90 -12.28
C PRO A 211 -4.57 -11.14 -10.78
N THR A 212 -3.86 -12.05 -10.17
CA THR A 212 -3.99 -12.34 -8.72
C THR A 212 -2.74 -13.13 -8.39
N ARG A 213 -2.25 -12.99 -7.17
CA ARG A 213 -1.14 -13.82 -6.70
C ARG A 213 -1.64 -14.90 -5.75
N LEU A 214 -1.20 -16.13 -5.97
CA LEU A 214 -1.49 -17.25 -5.06
C LEU A 214 -0.19 -17.93 -4.66
N TYR A 215 0.07 -17.99 -3.37
CA TYR A 215 1.12 -18.84 -2.83
C TYR A 215 0.49 -20.08 -2.20
N LEU A 216 0.97 -21.23 -2.65
CA LEU A 216 0.65 -22.53 -2.12
C LEU A 216 1.90 -23.11 -1.48
N THR A 217 1.72 -23.79 -0.36
CA THR A 217 2.74 -24.68 0.17
C THR A 217 2.13 -25.98 0.65
N MET A 218 2.97 -27.00 0.73
CA MET A 218 2.65 -28.27 1.38
C MET A 218 3.88 -28.75 2.14
N ALA A 219 3.68 -29.17 3.39
CA ALA A 219 4.71 -29.81 4.19
C ALA A 219 4.77 -31.32 3.85
N ASN A 220 5.45 -32.14 4.65
CA ASN A 220 5.44 -33.59 4.47
C ASN A 220 4.13 -34.23 4.96
N GLU A 221 3.03 -33.97 4.26
CA GLU A 221 1.66 -34.32 4.65
C GLU A 221 1.01 -35.39 3.75
N GLY A 222 1.70 -35.74 2.66
CA GLY A 222 1.22 -36.69 1.67
C GLY A 222 0.19 -36.10 0.67
N LEU A 223 -0.09 -36.88 -0.38
CA LEU A 223 -0.96 -36.48 -1.50
C LEU A 223 -2.41 -36.22 -1.07
N SER A 224 -2.83 -36.78 0.06
CA SER A 224 -4.19 -36.61 0.59
C SER A 224 -4.52 -35.16 0.93
N MET A 225 -3.54 -34.26 1.05
CA MET A 225 -3.85 -32.83 1.23
C MET A 225 -4.55 -32.19 0.02
N GLY A 226 -4.41 -32.77 -1.18
CA GLY A 226 -5.05 -32.28 -2.40
C GLY A 226 -4.40 -31.05 -3.04
N VAL A 227 -3.29 -30.55 -2.49
CA VAL A 227 -2.56 -29.37 -3.01
C VAL A 227 -1.90 -29.67 -4.36
N ASP A 228 -1.38 -30.89 -4.54
CA ASP A 228 -0.83 -31.34 -5.82
C ASP A 228 -1.88 -31.33 -6.95
N SER A 229 -3.09 -31.78 -6.64
CA SER A 229 -4.22 -31.74 -7.59
C SER A 229 -4.64 -30.32 -7.91
N LEU A 230 -4.59 -29.41 -6.93
CA LEU A 230 -4.84 -27.98 -7.15
C LEU A 230 -3.80 -27.38 -8.10
N ASP A 231 -2.51 -27.61 -7.87
CA ASP A 231 -1.45 -27.10 -8.76
C ASP A 231 -1.56 -27.71 -10.18
N ALA A 232 -1.91 -28.99 -10.29
CA ALA A 232 -2.19 -29.61 -11.59
C ALA A 232 -3.36 -28.93 -12.33
N LEU A 233 -4.43 -28.54 -11.62
CA LEU A 233 -5.53 -27.76 -12.20
C LEU A 233 -5.05 -26.37 -12.64
N LEU A 234 -4.28 -25.66 -11.82
CA LEU A 234 -3.75 -24.34 -12.17
C LEU A 234 -2.87 -24.41 -13.43
N LYS A 235 -1.99 -25.42 -13.53
CA LYS A 235 -1.17 -25.68 -14.72
C LYS A 235 -1.99 -26.01 -15.96
N LYS A 236 -3.06 -26.80 -15.81
CA LYS A 236 -3.95 -27.20 -16.91
C LYS A 236 -4.65 -26.00 -17.54
N TYR A 237 -5.17 -25.08 -16.73
CA TYR A 237 -5.91 -23.92 -17.23
C TYR A 237 -5.00 -22.74 -17.56
N ALA A 238 -3.87 -22.59 -16.87
CA ALA A 238 -2.87 -21.53 -17.05
C ALA A 238 -3.50 -20.14 -17.32
N PRO A 239 -4.34 -19.63 -16.40
CA PRO A 239 -5.04 -18.36 -16.60
C PRO A 239 -4.03 -17.21 -16.79
N LYS A 240 -4.39 -16.28 -17.68
CA LYS A 240 -3.55 -15.11 -17.98
C LYS A 240 -3.48 -14.18 -16.77
N ASN A 241 -2.32 -13.55 -16.63
CA ASN A 241 -1.95 -12.59 -15.58
C ASN A 241 -2.06 -13.11 -14.13
N PHE A 242 -2.49 -14.35 -13.92
CA PHE A 242 -2.46 -15.02 -12.63
C PHE A 242 -1.05 -15.56 -12.35
N ALA A 243 -0.45 -15.12 -11.24
CA ALA A 243 0.84 -15.62 -10.80
C ALA A 243 0.65 -16.54 -9.60
N TRP A 244 1.07 -17.79 -9.71
CA TRP A 244 1.10 -18.68 -8.57
C TRP A 244 2.45 -19.32 -8.37
N LYS A 245 2.71 -19.71 -7.13
CA LYS A 245 3.86 -20.52 -6.75
C LYS A 245 3.39 -21.63 -5.84
N PHE A 246 3.87 -22.84 -6.09
CA PHE A 246 3.66 -23.97 -5.21
C PHE A 246 5.03 -24.48 -4.75
N ASP A 247 5.35 -24.25 -3.47
CA ASP A 247 6.56 -24.76 -2.85
C ASP A 247 6.24 -25.98 -1.98
N LYS A 248 7.09 -27.01 -2.07
CA LYS A 248 7.02 -28.18 -1.18
C LYS A 248 8.16 -28.10 -0.17
N HIS A 249 7.83 -28.37 1.09
CA HIS A 249 8.80 -28.42 2.19
C HIS A 249 8.77 -29.82 2.82
N PRO A 250 9.44 -30.80 2.21
CA PRO A 250 9.50 -32.17 2.75
C PRO A 250 10.30 -32.27 4.06
N ASP A 251 11.08 -31.23 4.37
CA ASP A 251 11.80 -31.02 5.62
C ASP A 251 10.91 -30.50 6.78
N GLU A 252 9.68 -30.09 6.47
CA GLU A 252 8.72 -29.55 7.43
C GLU A 252 7.57 -30.53 7.70
N VAL A 253 6.91 -30.37 8.85
CA VAL A 253 5.65 -31.04 9.20
C VAL A 253 4.50 -30.04 9.23
N HIS A 254 3.25 -30.51 9.27
CA HIS A 254 2.06 -29.65 9.18
C HIS A 254 2.11 -28.42 10.11
N ASN A 255 2.48 -28.61 11.37
CA ASN A 255 2.45 -27.52 12.35
C ASN A 255 3.68 -26.59 12.30
N THR A 256 4.77 -26.98 11.63
CA THR A 256 5.96 -26.12 11.50
C THR A 256 5.88 -25.22 10.28
N ILE A 257 5.01 -25.54 9.30
CA ILE A 257 4.88 -24.79 8.06
C ILE A 257 4.35 -23.36 8.23
N HIS A 258 3.73 -23.06 9.38
CA HIS A 258 3.17 -21.75 9.67
C HIS A 258 4.22 -20.65 9.48
N PHE A 259 5.36 -20.77 10.17
CA PHE A 259 6.41 -19.74 10.15
C PHE A 259 7.08 -19.66 8.77
N LYS A 260 7.58 -20.79 8.27
CA LYS A 260 8.34 -20.86 7.03
C LYS A 260 7.49 -20.55 5.80
N GLY A 261 6.26 -21.09 5.76
CA GLY A 261 5.30 -20.84 4.70
C GLY A 261 4.88 -19.36 4.62
N ILE A 262 4.72 -18.68 5.77
CA ILE A 262 4.55 -17.23 5.78
C ILE A 262 5.78 -16.57 5.16
N TRP A 263 6.99 -16.83 5.70
CA TRP A 263 8.23 -16.20 5.26
C TRP A 263 8.47 -16.31 3.75
N ASP A 264 8.34 -17.51 3.19
CA ASP A 264 8.54 -17.74 1.76
C ASP A 264 7.40 -17.18 0.91
N GLY A 265 6.16 -17.34 1.38
CA GLY A 265 4.99 -16.90 0.66
C GLY A 265 4.89 -15.39 0.52
N ILE A 266 5.06 -14.62 1.60
CA ILE A 266 5.03 -13.16 1.53
C ILE A 266 6.17 -12.57 0.71
N LYS A 267 7.36 -13.17 0.69
CA LYS A 267 8.42 -12.76 -0.25
C LYS A 267 7.96 -12.91 -1.70
N PHE A 268 7.23 -13.97 -2.06
CA PHE A 268 6.68 -14.14 -3.40
C PHE A 268 5.49 -13.21 -3.69
N LEU A 269 4.53 -13.13 -2.76
CA LEU A 269 3.31 -12.34 -2.93
C LEU A 269 3.59 -10.83 -2.99
N LEU A 270 4.68 -10.39 -2.35
CA LEU A 270 5.17 -9.03 -2.37
C LEU A 270 6.49 -8.89 -3.16
N ALA A 271 6.90 -9.94 -3.90
CA ALA A 271 8.07 -9.87 -4.78
C ALA A 271 7.85 -8.81 -5.83
N ASP A 272 8.84 -7.94 -6.01
CA ASP A 272 8.76 -6.79 -6.91
C ASP A 272 7.53 -5.91 -6.66
N TRP A 273 6.95 -6.01 -5.46
CA TRP A 273 5.97 -5.04 -5.02
C TRP A 273 6.72 -3.75 -4.81
N HIS A 274 6.28 -2.73 -5.53
CA HIS A 274 6.60 -1.38 -5.14
C HIS A 274 5.33 -0.56 -5.19
N TYR A 275 5.36 0.52 -4.44
CA TYR A 275 4.29 1.50 -4.43
C TYR A 275 3.91 1.87 -5.87
N PRO A 276 2.64 1.89 -6.29
CA PRO A 276 2.31 2.51 -7.57
C PRO A 276 2.75 3.98 -7.52
N PHE A 277 3.67 4.37 -8.40
CA PHE A 277 4.18 5.73 -8.66
C PHE A 277 3.08 6.79 -8.60
N ILE A 278 1.91 6.34 -9.03
CA ILE A 278 0.63 7.01 -8.95
C ILE A 278 -0.35 5.92 -8.45
N ASP A 279 -0.67 5.89 -7.13
CA ASP A 279 -1.75 5.10 -6.50
C ASP A 279 -3.11 5.18 -7.19
N PHE A 280 -3.32 4.31 -8.18
CA PHE A 280 -4.57 4.17 -8.88
C PHE A 280 -5.61 3.33 -8.11
N GLY A 281 -5.73 3.54 -6.80
CA GLY A 281 -6.63 2.77 -5.92
C GLY A 281 -7.92 3.50 -5.53
N THR A 282 -9.08 3.06 -6.03
CA THR A 282 -10.37 3.22 -5.34
C THR A 282 -10.94 1.85 -5.16
N LYS A 283 -11.14 1.52 -3.88
CA LYS A 283 -11.86 0.44 -3.18
C LYS A 283 -12.01 -0.98 -3.77
N GLU A 284 -11.73 -1.26 -5.04
CA GLU A 284 -12.10 -2.54 -5.62
C GLU A 284 -11.02 -3.43 -6.22
N LYS A 285 -9.81 -3.00 -6.67
CA LYS A 285 -8.68 -3.91 -7.07
C LYS A 285 -7.38 -3.17 -7.45
N PRO A 286 -6.19 -3.45 -6.88
CA PRO A 286 -4.91 -3.05 -7.52
C PRO A 286 -4.24 -4.18 -8.30
N PHE A 287 -3.61 -3.81 -9.43
CA PHE A 287 -2.82 -4.71 -10.26
C PHE A 287 -1.40 -4.25 -10.52
N SER A 288 -0.48 -5.23 -10.54
CA SER A 288 0.80 -5.09 -11.24
C SER A 288 0.54 -5.13 -12.74
N VAL A 289 1.23 -4.27 -13.49
CA VAL A 289 1.16 -4.21 -14.95
C VAL A 289 1.86 -5.45 -15.52
N PRO A 290 1.18 -6.32 -16.29
CA PRO A 290 1.82 -7.45 -16.95
C PRO A 290 2.85 -6.96 -17.96
N GLY A 291 4.06 -7.52 -17.91
CA GLY A 291 5.07 -7.33 -18.95
C GLY A 291 4.55 -7.89 -20.28
N GLY A 292 4.32 -7.01 -21.26
CA GLY A 292 4.15 -7.44 -22.64
C GLY A 292 5.45 -8.06 -23.15
N THR A 293 5.34 -9.17 -23.87
CA THR A 293 6.43 -9.77 -24.63
C THR A 293 6.85 -8.81 -25.74
N GLU A 294 7.77 -7.89 -25.49
CA GLU A 294 8.50 -7.14 -26.52
C GLU A 294 9.57 -6.27 -25.84
N SER A 295 10.64 -6.01 -26.58
CA SER A 295 11.81 -5.16 -26.25
C SER A 295 11.63 -4.12 -25.14
N THR A 296 12.69 -3.87 -24.37
CA THR A 296 12.86 -2.70 -23.49
C THR A 296 12.07 -1.50 -24.05
N PRO A 297 11.03 -0.99 -23.36
CA PRO A 297 10.16 0.01 -23.96
C PRO A 297 10.97 1.23 -24.36
N VAL A 298 11.09 1.45 -25.66
CA VAL A 298 11.77 2.61 -26.20
C VAL A 298 10.86 3.80 -25.96
N SER A 299 11.39 4.82 -25.30
CA SER A 299 10.65 6.08 -25.13
C SER A 299 10.26 6.63 -26.51
N PRO A 300 8.99 7.04 -26.73
CA PRO A 300 8.61 7.69 -27.96
C PRO A 300 9.52 8.87 -28.28
N LYS A 301 9.64 9.22 -29.56
CA LYS A 301 10.37 10.44 -29.95
C LYS A 301 9.59 11.67 -29.49
N THR A 302 10.26 12.54 -28.74
CA THR A 302 9.67 13.83 -28.33
C THR A 302 9.42 14.71 -29.54
N VAL A 303 8.24 15.32 -29.62
CA VAL A 303 7.88 16.30 -30.66
C VAL A 303 7.90 17.74 -30.11
N LYS A 304 8.10 18.74 -30.97
CA LYS A 304 7.96 20.14 -30.57
C LYS A 304 6.50 20.56 -30.72
N LEU A 305 5.88 21.03 -29.63
CA LEU A 305 4.49 21.47 -29.63
C LEU A 305 4.38 23.00 -29.56
N PRO A 306 3.34 23.60 -30.17
CA PRO A 306 3.04 25.00 -29.96
C PRO A 306 2.56 25.23 -28.51
N ALA A 307 2.84 26.42 -27.98
CA ALA A 307 2.45 26.80 -26.62
C ALA A 307 0.94 26.64 -26.32
N THR A 308 0.10 26.77 -27.35
CA THR A 308 -1.36 26.60 -27.27
C THR A 308 -1.78 25.16 -26.99
N ALA A 309 -1.07 24.16 -27.53
CA ALA A 309 -1.37 22.75 -27.27
C ALA A 309 -1.01 22.36 -25.82
N LEU A 310 0.15 22.82 -25.34
CA LEU A 310 0.56 22.65 -23.94
C LEU A 310 -0.43 23.31 -22.98
N ALA A 311 -0.88 24.52 -23.30
CA ALA A 311 -1.87 25.24 -22.49
C ALA A 311 -3.20 24.46 -22.38
N GLY A 312 -3.65 23.83 -23.47
CA GLY A 312 -4.87 23.00 -23.47
C GLY A 312 -4.80 21.81 -22.51
N CYS A 313 -3.61 21.21 -22.35
CA CYS A 313 -3.38 20.06 -21.48
C CYS A 313 -2.95 20.43 -20.05
N SER A 314 -2.46 21.67 -19.83
CA SER A 314 -2.14 22.18 -18.50
C SER A 314 -3.41 22.47 -17.69
N GLY A 315 -3.36 22.28 -16.38
CA GLY A 315 -4.49 22.50 -15.49
C GLY A 315 -4.43 21.63 -14.24
N LEU A 316 -5.44 21.79 -13.39
CA LEU A 316 -5.66 20.87 -12.27
C LEU A 316 -6.64 19.78 -12.70
N TYR A 317 -6.28 18.53 -12.48
CA TYR A 317 -7.11 17.37 -12.75
C TYR A 317 -7.39 16.63 -11.44
N GLN A 318 -8.59 16.09 -11.30
CA GLN A 318 -8.91 15.14 -10.25
C GLN A 318 -9.04 13.77 -10.89
N ASP A 319 -8.23 12.82 -10.44
CA ASP A 319 -8.30 11.46 -10.95
C ASP A 319 -9.47 10.66 -10.37
N SER A 320 -9.69 9.46 -10.91
CA SER A 320 -10.69 8.49 -10.46
C SER A 320 -10.48 8.01 -9.01
N PHE A 321 -9.41 8.45 -8.37
CA PHE A 321 -9.03 8.15 -6.98
C PHE A 321 -9.17 9.35 -6.06
N GLY A 322 -9.61 10.50 -6.61
CA GLY A 322 -9.83 11.74 -5.89
C GLY A 322 -8.57 12.59 -5.69
N ARG A 323 -7.42 12.16 -6.20
CA ARG A 323 -6.16 12.91 -6.08
C ARG A 323 -6.11 14.07 -7.05
N LEU A 324 -5.40 15.12 -6.63
CA LEU A 324 -5.21 16.31 -7.43
C LEU A 324 -3.87 16.22 -8.18
N LEU A 325 -3.96 16.14 -9.51
CA LEU A 325 -2.84 16.14 -10.43
C LEU A 325 -2.69 17.54 -11.01
N SER A 326 -1.62 18.23 -10.64
CA SER A 326 -1.27 19.54 -11.20
C SER A 326 -0.38 19.35 -12.41
N LEU A 327 -0.84 19.78 -13.58
CA LEU A 327 -0.06 19.81 -14.81
C LEU A 327 0.28 21.26 -15.16
N THR A 328 1.53 21.65 -14.95
CA THR A 328 2.03 22.99 -15.31
C THR A 328 2.87 22.94 -16.58
N LYS A 329 2.86 24.01 -17.36
CA LYS A 329 3.73 24.13 -18.53
C LYS A 329 5.17 24.42 -18.11
N ALA A 330 6.13 23.69 -18.67
CA ALA A 330 7.56 23.99 -18.55
C ALA A 330 8.24 23.79 -19.92
N ASP A 331 8.78 24.85 -20.53
CA ASP A 331 9.37 24.80 -21.87
C ASP A 331 8.49 24.08 -22.92
N ASN A 332 8.95 22.92 -23.42
CA ASN A 332 8.25 22.04 -24.36
C ASN A 332 7.69 20.77 -23.69
N THR A 333 7.56 20.76 -22.36
CA THR A 333 7.05 19.65 -21.56
C THR A 333 5.90 20.10 -20.65
N LEU A 334 5.24 19.13 -20.02
CA LEU A 334 4.38 19.39 -18.87
C LEU A 334 5.09 18.89 -17.61
N GLN A 335 5.06 19.67 -16.53
CA GLN A 335 5.43 19.18 -15.22
C GLN A 335 4.19 18.66 -14.50
N LEU A 336 4.23 17.39 -14.11
CA LEU A 336 3.25 16.75 -13.25
C LEU A 336 3.71 16.84 -11.80
N SER A 337 2.87 17.41 -10.96
CA SER A 337 3.00 17.40 -9.50
C SER A 337 1.75 16.80 -8.88
N CYS A 338 1.94 15.92 -7.89
CA CYS A 338 0.87 15.28 -7.15
C CYS A 338 1.31 15.09 -5.71
N GLU A 339 0.63 15.71 -4.75
CA GLU A 339 0.94 15.58 -3.32
C GLU A 339 2.43 15.85 -2.99
N GLN A 340 3.15 14.85 -2.45
CA GLN A 340 4.57 14.92 -2.08
C GLN A 340 5.50 14.34 -3.16
N LEU A 341 4.95 13.98 -4.32
CA LEU A 341 5.74 13.45 -5.44
C LEU A 341 6.71 14.52 -5.92
N THR A 342 7.96 14.11 -6.17
CA THR A 342 8.92 14.98 -6.86
C THR A 342 8.35 15.29 -8.26
N PRO A 343 8.33 16.57 -8.69
CA PRO A 343 7.74 16.95 -9.96
C PRO A 343 8.35 16.16 -11.13
N LEU A 344 7.50 15.66 -12.02
CA LEU A 344 7.91 14.84 -13.15
C LEU A 344 7.73 15.58 -14.45
N SER A 345 8.69 15.44 -15.36
CA SER A 345 8.57 16.00 -16.70
C SER A 345 7.90 14.99 -17.64
N LEU A 346 6.76 15.38 -18.21
CA LEU A 346 6.03 14.66 -19.25
C LEU A 346 6.38 15.23 -20.61
N TYR A 347 6.84 14.37 -21.51
CA TYR A 347 7.35 14.77 -22.82
C TYR A 347 6.28 14.53 -23.88
N PRO A 348 6.09 15.46 -24.82
CA PRO A 348 5.08 15.32 -25.86
C PRO A 348 5.43 14.23 -26.88
N GLU A 349 4.50 13.32 -27.12
CA GLU A 349 4.51 12.36 -28.24
C GLU A 349 3.61 12.85 -29.38
N ALA A 350 2.48 13.50 -29.05
CA ALA A 350 1.55 14.15 -29.97
C ALA A 350 0.84 15.33 -29.27
N PRO A 351 0.07 16.20 -29.98
CA PRO A 351 -0.56 17.38 -29.38
C PRO A 351 -1.40 17.12 -28.11
N ASN A 352 -1.98 15.93 -28.00
CA ASN A 352 -2.82 15.49 -26.90
C ASN A 352 -2.28 14.23 -26.20
N ARG A 353 -1.00 13.92 -26.37
CA ARG A 353 -0.39 12.71 -25.82
C ARG A 353 1.02 13.00 -25.34
N PHE A 354 1.25 12.69 -24.08
CA PHE A 354 2.53 12.86 -23.41
C PHE A 354 2.96 11.54 -22.81
N PHE A 355 4.26 11.39 -22.55
CA PHE A 355 4.81 10.20 -21.94
C PHE A 355 5.83 10.55 -20.87
N LEU A 356 5.99 9.64 -19.91
CA LEU A 356 7.13 9.68 -19.00
C LEU A 356 8.30 8.92 -19.66
N PRO A 357 9.50 9.52 -19.78
CA PRO A 357 10.66 8.83 -20.32
C PRO A 357 10.97 7.59 -19.50
N ALA A 358 11.36 6.51 -20.19
CA ALA A 358 11.67 5.24 -19.55
C ALA A 358 12.77 5.37 -18.48
N ASN A 359 13.70 6.32 -18.63
CA ASN A 359 14.75 6.63 -17.64
C ASN A 359 14.26 7.44 -16.42
N ALA A 360 13.18 8.22 -16.53
CA ALA A 360 12.56 8.87 -15.38
C ALA A 360 11.69 7.88 -14.58
N ALA A 361 11.13 6.88 -15.25
CA ALA A 361 10.48 5.71 -14.66
C ALA A 361 11.48 4.72 -14.00
N LEU A 362 12.77 4.81 -14.32
CA LEU A 362 13.79 3.86 -13.88
C LEU A 362 14.29 4.09 -12.45
N GLU A 363 14.10 5.28 -11.86
CA GLU A 363 14.52 5.56 -10.46
C GLU A 363 13.51 5.08 -9.41
N GLU A 364 12.29 4.76 -9.83
CA GLU A 364 11.28 4.11 -8.99
C GLU A 364 11.03 2.67 -9.49
N LEU A 365 11.50 1.68 -8.74
CA LEU A 365 11.66 0.28 -9.17
C LEU A 365 10.42 -0.38 -9.85
N HIS A 366 9.20 0.12 -9.64
CA HIS A 366 7.93 -0.42 -10.20
C HIS A 366 7.54 0.12 -11.57
N LEU A 367 8.18 1.19 -12.05
CA LEU A 367 7.94 1.69 -13.41
C LEU A 367 9.03 1.29 -14.39
N LYS A 368 10.02 0.52 -13.93
CA LYS A 368 11.04 -0.06 -14.80
C LYS A 368 10.37 -0.92 -15.88
N ASN A 369 10.59 -0.57 -17.14
CA ASN A 369 9.96 -1.15 -18.33
C ASN A 369 8.45 -0.84 -18.52
N ALA A 370 7.95 0.24 -17.92
CA ALA A 370 6.60 0.74 -18.16
C ALA A 370 6.62 1.91 -19.16
N GLN A 371 5.85 1.80 -20.24
CA GLN A 371 5.51 2.94 -21.09
C GLN A 371 4.27 3.63 -20.50
N ILE A 372 4.49 4.71 -19.77
CA ILE A 372 3.41 5.50 -19.18
C ILE A 372 3.04 6.63 -20.13
N ARG A 373 1.78 6.69 -20.52
CA ARG A 373 1.23 7.74 -21.36
C ARG A 373 0.12 8.51 -20.65
N PHE A 374 0.04 9.78 -20.98
CA PHE A 374 -0.96 10.73 -20.56
C PHE A 374 -1.67 11.22 -21.81
N GLU A 375 -2.90 10.75 -22.02
CA GLU A 375 -3.71 11.06 -23.20
C GLU A 375 -4.84 12.00 -22.83
N PHE A 376 -5.04 13.03 -23.65
CA PHE A 376 -6.06 14.06 -23.46
C PHE A 376 -7.11 13.90 -24.58
N PRO A 377 -8.01 12.90 -24.49
CA PRO A 377 -8.99 12.62 -25.55
C PRO A 377 -10.00 13.76 -25.75
N LYS A 378 -10.20 14.57 -24.71
CA LYS A 378 -11.02 15.79 -24.70
C LYS A 378 -10.30 16.83 -23.83
N ASN A 379 -10.59 18.12 -24.05
CA ASN A 379 -9.94 19.23 -23.33
C ASN A 379 -10.17 19.20 -21.80
N ASP A 380 -11.11 18.40 -21.31
CA ASP A 380 -11.49 18.25 -19.91
C ASP A 380 -11.15 16.88 -19.31
N SER A 381 -10.50 16.00 -20.08
CA SER A 381 -10.29 14.61 -19.72
C SER A 381 -8.82 14.24 -19.90
N LEU A 382 -8.28 13.51 -18.93
CA LEU A 382 -6.96 12.92 -18.96
C LEU A 382 -7.13 11.41 -18.75
N VAL A 383 -6.43 10.61 -19.53
CA VAL A 383 -6.36 9.16 -19.38
C VAL A 383 -4.89 8.80 -19.20
N ILE A 384 -4.56 8.18 -18.07
CA ILE A 384 -3.21 7.70 -17.81
C ILE A 384 -3.20 6.21 -18.09
N THR A 385 -2.32 5.80 -19.00
CA THR A 385 -2.15 4.41 -19.37
C THR A 385 -0.75 3.93 -19.06
N THR A 386 -0.62 2.65 -18.74
CA THR A 386 0.67 1.97 -18.64
C THR A 386 0.67 0.79 -19.60
N ASN A 387 1.65 0.75 -20.50
CA ASN A 387 1.74 -0.28 -21.56
C ASN A 387 0.42 -0.42 -22.36
N GLY A 388 -0.29 0.69 -22.57
CA GLY A 388 -1.58 0.74 -23.29
C GLY A 388 -2.81 0.35 -22.47
N LYS A 389 -2.65 -0.10 -21.22
CA LYS A 389 -3.76 -0.36 -20.31
C LYS A 389 -4.14 0.92 -19.55
N ILE A 390 -5.43 1.24 -19.47
CA ILE A 390 -5.92 2.38 -18.68
C ILE A 390 -5.73 2.08 -17.20
N GLU A 391 -4.92 2.90 -16.55
CA GLU A 391 -4.70 2.84 -15.10
C GLU A 391 -5.57 3.85 -14.37
N CYS A 392 -5.76 5.03 -14.96
CA CYS A 392 -6.76 5.97 -14.47
C CYS A 392 -7.31 6.90 -15.52
N THR A 393 -8.40 7.54 -15.12
CA THR A 393 -8.94 8.71 -15.80
C THR A 393 -8.99 9.86 -14.82
N ALA A 394 -8.77 11.08 -15.30
CA ALA A 394 -8.90 12.28 -14.51
C ALA A 394 -9.72 13.34 -15.25
N LYS A 395 -10.52 14.08 -14.49
CA LYS A 395 -11.34 15.17 -14.99
C LYS A 395 -10.68 16.50 -14.64
N LYS A 396 -10.61 17.39 -15.62
CA LYS A 396 -10.09 18.73 -15.43
C LYS A 396 -11.04 19.53 -14.53
N LEU A 397 -10.51 20.11 -13.46
CA LEU A 397 -11.24 20.93 -12.50
C LEU A 397 -11.24 22.41 -12.87
N THR A 398 -10.21 22.87 -13.60
CA THR A 398 -10.12 24.24 -14.09
C THR A 398 -9.56 24.27 -15.51
N HIS A 399 -10.22 25.01 -16.40
CA HIS A 399 -9.78 25.17 -17.78
C HIS A 399 -8.65 26.18 -17.94
N ALA A 400 -8.49 27.07 -16.97
CA ALA A 400 -7.40 28.02 -16.98
C ALA A 400 -6.07 27.30 -16.70
N PRO A 401 -5.02 27.60 -17.48
CA PRO A 401 -3.74 26.93 -17.35
C PRO A 401 -3.11 27.23 -15.99
N LEU A 402 -2.44 26.23 -15.41
CA LEU A 402 -1.58 26.44 -14.24
C LEU A 402 -0.18 26.84 -14.69
N VAL A 403 0.43 27.78 -13.97
CA VAL A 403 1.77 28.30 -14.24
C VAL A 403 2.65 28.13 -13.02
N THR A 404 3.94 27.93 -13.20
CA THR A 404 4.91 27.98 -12.09
C THR A 404 5.35 29.44 -11.88
N LEU A 405 5.38 29.92 -10.64
CA LEU A 405 5.91 31.24 -10.27
C LEU A 405 7.24 31.09 -9.53
N SER A 406 8.07 32.14 -9.55
CA SER A 406 9.30 32.18 -8.76
C SER A 406 8.99 32.26 -7.27
N ASP A 407 9.95 31.89 -6.43
CA ASP A 407 9.82 31.92 -4.99
C ASP A 407 9.52 33.33 -4.45
N GLU A 408 10.13 34.36 -5.04
CA GLU A 408 9.88 35.77 -4.72
C GLU A 408 8.45 36.17 -5.10
N ALA A 409 7.97 35.70 -6.25
CA ALA A 409 6.61 35.95 -6.71
C ALA A 409 5.57 35.20 -5.86
N LEU A 410 5.88 34.03 -5.29
CA LEU A 410 4.97 33.33 -4.38
C LEU A 410 4.83 34.08 -3.03
N GLN A 411 5.88 34.76 -2.59
CA GLN A 411 5.90 35.44 -1.30
C GLN A 411 4.84 36.54 -1.18
N GLN A 412 4.42 37.16 -2.29
CA GLN A 412 3.39 38.20 -2.28
C GLN A 412 2.02 37.71 -1.76
N PHE A 413 1.74 36.41 -1.93
CA PHE A 413 0.47 35.80 -1.51
C PHE A 413 0.47 35.38 -0.04
N VAL A 414 1.63 35.29 0.60
CA VAL A 414 1.76 34.87 2.01
C VAL A 414 1.20 35.95 2.93
N GLY A 415 0.40 35.55 3.91
CA GLY A 415 -0.21 36.43 4.90
C GLY A 415 -1.55 35.91 5.45
N SER A 416 -2.15 36.69 6.34
CA SER A 416 -3.49 36.44 6.88
C SER A 416 -4.53 37.27 6.14
N TYR A 417 -5.75 36.75 6.05
CA TYR A 417 -6.83 37.36 5.29
C TYR A 417 -8.15 37.31 6.06
N THR A 418 -8.78 38.47 6.20
CA THR A 418 -10.11 38.60 6.82
C THR A 418 -11.18 38.59 5.74
N SER A 419 -12.15 37.69 5.89
CA SER A 419 -13.25 37.48 4.96
C SER A 419 -14.45 38.39 5.27
N SER A 420 -15.20 38.77 4.23
CA SER A 420 -16.52 39.40 4.32
C SER A 420 -17.60 38.44 4.81
N VAL A 421 -17.36 37.13 4.76
CA VAL A 421 -18.24 36.09 5.28
C VAL A 421 -17.72 35.64 6.64
N PRO A 422 -18.52 35.73 7.73
CA PRO A 422 -18.09 35.32 9.07
C PRO A 422 -17.51 33.91 9.11
N ASN A 423 -16.50 33.71 9.97
CA ASN A 423 -15.81 32.43 10.21
C ASN A 423 -15.08 31.82 9.00
N ASN A 424 -14.84 32.60 7.94
CA ASN A 424 -14.09 32.15 6.76
C ASN A 424 -12.76 32.92 6.58
N ASN A 425 -12.16 33.37 7.69
CA ASN A 425 -10.81 33.92 7.65
C ASN A 425 -9.83 32.81 7.29
N PHE A 426 -8.76 33.16 6.59
CA PHE A 426 -7.78 32.18 6.14
C PHE A 426 -6.37 32.76 6.15
N ARG A 427 -5.37 31.88 6.19
CA ARG A 427 -3.97 32.24 6.12
C ARG A 427 -3.32 31.51 4.95
N ILE A 428 -2.51 32.21 4.17
CA ILE A 428 -1.69 31.61 3.13
C ILE A 428 -0.24 31.57 3.63
N ALA A 429 0.39 30.41 3.57
CA ALA A 429 1.80 30.25 3.88
C ALA A 429 2.49 29.32 2.89
N LYS A 430 3.80 29.51 2.75
CA LYS A 430 4.64 28.67 1.90
C LYS A 430 5.14 27.47 2.69
N LYS A 431 5.04 26.28 2.12
CA LYS A 431 5.65 25.04 2.62
C LYS A 431 6.47 24.46 1.48
N GLU A 432 7.80 24.47 1.64
CA GLU A 432 8.75 24.15 0.55
C GLU A 432 8.46 25.02 -0.68
N HIS A 433 8.17 24.44 -1.85
CA HIS A 433 7.88 25.19 -3.09
C HIS A 433 6.38 25.39 -3.36
N THR A 434 5.51 25.10 -2.37
CA THR A 434 4.06 25.09 -2.54
C THR A 434 3.39 26.10 -1.61
N LEU A 435 2.37 26.81 -2.11
CA LEU A 435 1.51 27.64 -1.28
C LEU A 435 0.40 26.79 -0.65
N MET A 436 0.17 27.01 0.63
CA MET A 436 -0.84 26.34 1.44
C MET A 436 -1.81 27.38 1.98
N LEU A 437 -3.10 27.19 1.73
CA LEU A 437 -4.20 27.92 2.34
C LEU A 437 -4.64 27.18 3.61
N TYR A 438 -4.71 27.88 4.73
CA TYR A 438 -5.18 27.36 6.00
C TYR A 438 -6.51 28.03 6.35
N VAL A 439 -7.56 27.22 6.47
CA VAL A 439 -8.80 27.62 7.16
C VAL A 439 -8.75 26.96 8.53
N ASP A 440 -8.66 27.78 9.57
CA ASP A 440 -8.29 27.35 10.93
C ASP A 440 -6.98 26.55 10.94
N THR A 441 -7.03 25.24 11.22
CA THR A 441 -5.88 24.33 11.23
C THR A 441 -5.80 23.44 9.99
N THR A 442 -6.77 23.53 9.07
CA THR A 442 -6.88 22.63 7.92
C THR A 442 -6.12 23.20 6.71
N PRO A 443 -5.08 22.51 6.20
CA PRO A 443 -4.32 22.96 5.04
C PRO A 443 -4.94 22.51 3.71
N PHE A 444 -4.91 23.40 2.71
CA PHE A 444 -5.31 23.15 1.33
C PHE A 444 -4.22 23.65 0.38
N THR A 445 -3.89 22.88 -0.64
CA THR A 445 -2.89 23.29 -1.64
C THR A 445 -3.46 24.39 -2.55
N LEU A 446 -2.69 25.46 -2.73
CA LEU A 446 -2.96 26.52 -3.70
C LEU A 446 -2.18 26.27 -4.99
N TYR A 447 -2.87 26.45 -6.10
CA TYR A 447 -2.31 26.31 -7.45
C TYR A 447 -2.28 27.68 -8.13
N THR A 448 -1.17 28.03 -8.74
CA THR A 448 -0.95 29.31 -9.41
C THR A 448 -1.54 29.29 -10.82
N MET A 449 -2.48 30.20 -11.10
CA MET A 449 -3.09 30.36 -12.42
C MET A 449 -2.45 31.51 -13.20
N SER A 450 -2.11 32.59 -12.50
CA SER A 450 -1.43 33.77 -13.04
C SER A 450 -0.68 34.51 -11.92
N ALA A 451 -0.02 35.62 -12.26
CA ALA A 451 0.69 36.47 -11.29
C ALA A 451 -0.21 37.10 -10.21
N ASN A 452 -1.53 37.07 -10.38
CA ASN A 452 -2.51 37.63 -9.45
C ASN A 452 -3.70 36.70 -9.16
N LYS A 453 -3.67 35.45 -9.63
CA LYS A 453 -4.81 34.54 -9.48
C LYS A 453 -4.34 33.15 -9.04
N LEU A 454 -4.94 32.67 -7.96
CA LEU A 454 -4.73 31.34 -7.43
C LEU A 454 -6.01 30.51 -7.54
N PHE A 455 -5.86 29.19 -7.56
CA PHE A 455 -6.94 28.23 -7.49
C PHE A 455 -6.77 27.38 -6.24
N VAL A 456 -7.89 27.08 -5.57
CA VAL A 456 -7.93 26.10 -4.48
C VAL A 456 -9.12 25.17 -4.70
N PHE A 457 -8.93 23.89 -4.41
CA PHE A 457 -10.01 22.93 -4.41
C PHE A 457 -10.32 22.53 -2.96
N VAL A 458 -11.48 22.95 -2.45
CA VAL A 458 -11.88 22.75 -1.04
C VAL A 458 -13.21 22.02 -1.02
N ASN A 459 -13.27 20.85 -0.37
CA ASN A 459 -14.51 20.09 -0.15
C ASN A 459 -15.35 19.88 -1.43
N GLY A 460 -14.69 19.55 -2.56
CA GLY A 460 -15.37 19.35 -3.85
C GLY A 460 -15.69 20.63 -4.62
N MET A 461 -15.26 21.79 -4.11
CA MET A 461 -15.51 23.11 -4.71
C MET A 461 -14.21 23.72 -5.20
N GLY A 462 -14.14 24.02 -6.50
CA GLY A 462 -13.10 24.86 -7.08
C GLY A 462 -13.40 26.32 -6.80
N LEU A 463 -12.42 27.02 -6.20
CA LEU A 463 -12.50 28.44 -5.92
C LEU A 463 -11.29 29.13 -6.53
N GLU A 464 -11.54 30.26 -7.16
CA GLU A 464 -10.51 31.14 -7.68
C GLU A 464 -10.34 32.32 -6.73
N LEU A 465 -9.10 32.60 -6.34
CA LEU A 465 -8.72 33.75 -5.53
C LEU A 465 -8.03 34.74 -6.45
N GLU A 466 -8.71 35.82 -6.79
CA GLU A 466 -8.15 36.92 -7.57
C GLU A 466 -7.69 38.04 -6.65
N PHE A 467 -6.40 38.33 -6.68
CA PHE A 467 -5.73 39.35 -5.89
C PHE A 467 -5.74 40.66 -6.67
N LEU A 468 -6.63 41.57 -6.28
CA LEU A 468 -6.71 42.92 -6.82
C LEU A 468 -5.62 43.77 -6.16
N LYS A 469 -4.85 44.46 -6.98
CA LYS A 469 -3.70 45.25 -6.54
C LYS A 469 -3.90 46.73 -6.83
N ASP A 470 -3.30 47.58 -6.00
CA ASP A 470 -3.19 49.02 -6.28
C ASP A 470 -2.03 49.32 -7.25
N ALA A 471 -1.87 50.61 -7.59
CA ALA A 471 -0.79 51.10 -8.44
C ALA A 471 0.62 50.86 -7.86
N SER A 472 0.71 50.61 -6.55
CA SER A 472 1.94 50.27 -5.83
C SER A 472 2.16 48.75 -5.71
N ASN A 473 1.36 47.94 -6.43
CA ASN A 473 1.42 46.48 -6.47
C ASN A 473 1.09 45.79 -5.14
N ASN A 474 0.44 46.49 -4.20
CA ASN A 474 -0.04 45.89 -2.95
C ASN A 474 -1.42 45.28 -3.16
N THR A 475 -1.65 44.10 -2.59
CA THR A 475 -2.98 43.47 -2.58
C THR A 475 -3.94 44.29 -1.72
N THR A 476 -4.93 44.92 -2.36
CA THR A 476 -5.96 45.72 -1.67
C THR A 476 -7.18 44.89 -1.31
N LYS A 477 -7.51 43.90 -2.14
CA LYS A 477 -8.70 43.08 -2.03
C LYS A 477 -8.50 41.73 -2.71
N ILE A 478 -9.19 40.72 -2.23
CA ILE A 478 -9.26 39.41 -2.85
C ILE A 478 -10.71 39.11 -3.16
N ASN A 479 -10.99 38.78 -4.42
CA ASN A 479 -12.27 38.20 -4.81
C ASN A 479 -12.12 36.69 -4.80
N VAL A 480 -12.97 36.01 -4.03
CA VAL A 480 -13.09 34.56 -4.07
C VAL A 480 -14.31 34.21 -4.90
N THR A 481 -14.07 33.66 -6.08
CA THR A 481 -15.09 33.38 -7.09
C THR A 481 -15.28 31.88 -7.30
N LYS A 482 -16.51 31.50 -7.61
CA LYS A 482 -16.87 30.19 -8.14
C LYS A 482 -17.57 30.38 -9.47
N ASP A 483 -17.08 29.73 -10.53
CA ASP A 483 -17.65 29.81 -11.88
C ASP A 483 -17.87 31.27 -12.35
N GLY A 484 -16.91 32.16 -12.03
CA GLY A 484 -16.96 33.59 -12.35
C GLY A 484 -17.84 34.46 -11.45
N LYS A 485 -18.59 33.88 -10.49
CA LYS A 485 -19.42 34.62 -9.54
C LYS A 485 -18.67 34.83 -8.23
N ILE A 486 -18.64 36.08 -7.75
CA ILE A 486 -18.05 36.42 -6.44
C ILE A 486 -18.91 35.80 -5.34
N MET A 487 -18.28 34.95 -4.52
CA MET A 487 -18.88 34.29 -3.37
C MET A 487 -18.51 34.98 -2.07
N MET A 488 -17.30 35.54 -2.01
CA MET A 488 -16.70 36.10 -0.81
C MET A 488 -15.63 37.10 -1.22
N GLU A 489 -15.48 38.16 -0.44
CA GLU A 489 -14.38 39.10 -0.56
C GLU A 489 -13.48 38.97 0.66
N ALA A 490 -12.18 39.17 0.51
CA ALA A 490 -11.27 39.20 1.64
C ALA A 490 -10.27 40.35 1.53
N LYS A 491 -9.74 40.79 2.67
CA LYS A 491 -8.67 41.78 2.74
C LYS A 491 -7.48 41.19 3.48
N LYS A 492 -6.28 41.48 2.97
CA LYS A 492 -5.03 41.10 3.66
C LYS A 492 -4.99 41.85 4.99
N THR A 493 -4.77 41.11 6.07
CA THR A 493 -4.53 41.65 7.39
C THR A 493 -3.06 41.48 7.74
N ASN A 494 -2.51 42.50 8.41
CA ASN A 494 -1.13 42.49 8.89
C ASN A 494 -0.94 41.44 9.98
#